data_AF-A0A2M8GBV4-F1
#
_entry.id   AF-A0A2M8GBV4-F1
#
_cell.length_a   1.000
_cell.length_b   1.000
_cell.length_c   1.000
_cell.angle_alpha   90.00
_cell.angle_beta   90.00
_cell.angle_gamma   90.00
#
_symmetry.space_group_name_H-M   'P 1'
#
loop_
_entity.id
_entity.type
_entity.pdbx_description
1 polymer ?
#
loop_
_entity_poly.entity_id
_entity_poly.type
_entity_poly.pdbx_seq_one_letter_code
_entity_poly.pdbx_strand_id
1 'polypeptide(L)'
;MAQGVLPFKYEEEKKETGMTALGGLPVYLDLAAVMGVGESIEKHLHIKQQGWTDKQTVLSLILLNLAGGDCVDDLQKLEGDNGFCKVLRRIEQRGIKRHERRKSVVVGERRGIV
;
A
#
# COMPACT_ATOMS: atom_id res chain seq x y z
N MET A 1 -7.15 1.67 29.16
CA MET A 1 -5.91 2.34 29.58
C MET A 1 -6.31 3.51 30.48
N ALA A 2 -5.72 3.67 31.68
CA ALA A 2 -5.98 4.84 32.51
C ALA A 2 -5.17 6.03 31.96
N GLN A 3 -5.85 7.10 31.53
CA GLN A 3 -5.23 8.29 30.95
C GLN A 3 -4.32 8.97 31.98
N GLY A 4 -3.07 9.26 31.61
CA GLY A 4 -2.08 9.92 32.46
C GLY A 4 -2.29 11.43 32.62
N VAL A 5 -1.20 12.18 32.82
CA VAL A 5 -1.15 13.61 33.20
C VAL A 5 -1.84 14.58 32.22
N LEU A 6 -2.16 14.16 31.00
CA LEU A 6 -2.73 15.02 29.97
C LEU A 6 -4.27 15.16 30.13
N PRO A 7 -4.84 16.38 30.08
CA PRO A 7 -6.26 16.64 30.34
C PRO A 7 -7.17 16.35 29.12
N PHE A 8 -6.87 15.32 28.36
CA PHE A 8 -7.71 14.83 27.26
C PHE A 8 -7.71 13.31 27.30
N LYS A 9 -8.71 12.65 26.70
CA LYS A 9 -8.83 11.20 26.67
C LYS A 9 -8.71 10.73 25.22
N TYR A 10 -7.88 9.71 24.97
CA TYR A 10 -7.90 9.07 23.66
C TYR A 10 -9.16 8.22 23.53
N GLU A 11 -9.89 8.43 22.44
CA GLU A 11 -11.00 7.59 22.04
C GLU A 11 -10.73 7.06 20.64
N GLU A 12 -11.11 5.82 20.39
CA GLU A 12 -11.05 5.23 19.07
C GLU A 12 -12.15 5.87 18.20
N GLU A 13 -11.75 6.43 17.06
CA GLU A 13 -12.69 6.98 16.09
C GLU A 13 -13.48 5.83 15.46
N LYS A 14 -14.77 5.74 15.77
CA LYS A 14 -15.64 4.65 15.29
C LYS A 14 -16.19 4.88 13.89
N LYS A 15 -15.98 6.08 13.31
CA LYS A 15 -16.44 6.38 11.96
C LYS A 15 -15.34 6.03 10.94
N GLU A 16 -15.71 5.23 9.96
CA GLU A 16 -14.90 4.99 8.75
C GLU A 16 -14.88 6.26 7.87
N THR A 17 -14.11 7.27 8.28
CA THR A 17 -13.95 8.53 7.54
C THR A 17 -13.02 8.39 6.33
N GLY A 18 -12.53 7.18 6.06
CA GLY A 18 -11.57 6.91 4.98
C GLY A 18 -10.18 7.48 5.24
N MET A 19 -9.87 7.84 6.49
CA MET A 19 -8.54 8.24 6.91
C MET A 19 -7.60 7.04 7.00
N THR A 20 -6.33 7.26 6.71
CA THR A 20 -5.25 6.29 6.87
C THR A 20 -4.13 6.91 7.68
N ALA A 21 -3.57 6.16 8.63
CA ALA A 21 -2.38 6.56 9.38
C ALA A 21 -1.11 6.49 8.51
N LEU A 22 -1.19 5.85 7.34
CA LEU A 22 -0.10 5.60 6.41
C LEU A 22 -0.04 6.64 5.29
N GLY A 23 -0.64 7.82 5.49
CA GLY A 23 -0.75 8.88 4.48
C GLY A 23 0.59 9.43 3.96
N GLY A 24 1.71 9.16 4.63
CA GLY A 24 3.06 9.52 4.16
C GLY A 24 3.66 8.54 3.14
N LEU A 25 3.23 7.27 3.15
CA LEU A 25 3.75 6.23 2.26
C LEU A 25 3.55 6.51 0.76
N PRO A 26 2.43 7.11 0.31
CA PRO A 26 2.23 7.47 -1.10
C PRO A 26 3.33 8.37 -1.70
N VAL A 27 3.97 9.22 -0.90
CA VAL A 27 5.05 10.09 -1.38
C VAL A 27 6.28 9.28 -1.80
N TYR A 28 6.57 8.19 -1.09
CA TYR A 28 7.66 7.28 -1.45
C TYR A 28 7.37 6.50 -2.73
N LEU A 29 6.09 6.24 -3.03
CA LEU A 29 5.71 5.63 -4.30
C LEU A 29 5.90 6.57 -5.48
N ASP A 30 5.56 7.85 -5.31
CA ASP A 30 5.86 8.88 -6.31
C ASP A 30 7.38 8.99 -6.54
N LEU A 31 8.18 8.98 -5.47
CA LEU A 31 9.64 8.97 -5.57
C LEU A 31 10.16 7.72 -6.31
N ALA A 32 9.67 6.53 -5.94
CA ALA A 32 10.07 5.28 -6.58
C ALA A 32 9.75 5.27 -8.09
N ALA A 33 8.62 5.89 -8.49
CA ALA A 33 8.25 6.05 -9.89
C ALA A 33 9.21 7.00 -10.63
N VAL A 34 9.55 8.15 -10.04
CA VAL A 34 10.50 9.11 -10.65
C VAL A 34 11.90 8.53 -10.77
N MET A 35 12.32 7.72 -9.78
CA MET A 35 13.63 7.06 -9.77
C MET A 35 13.71 5.83 -10.68
N GLY A 36 12.60 5.39 -11.28
CA GLY A 36 12.57 4.20 -12.14
C GLY A 36 12.80 2.88 -11.37
N VAL A 37 12.42 2.84 -10.08
CA VAL A 37 12.66 1.67 -9.22
C VAL A 37 11.89 0.46 -9.73
N GLY A 38 10.66 0.65 -10.21
CA GLY A 38 9.83 -0.43 -10.74
C GLY A 38 10.44 -1.09 -11.97
N GLU A 39 10.90 -0.28 -12.92
CA GLU A 39 11.59 -0.73 -14.14
C GLU A 39 12.90 -1.44 -13.80
N SER A 40 13.63 -0.94 -12.80
CA SER A 40 14.85 -1.58 -12.32
C SER A 40 14.56 -2.95 -11.71
N ILE A 41 13.51 -3.10 -10.90
CA ILE A 41 13.12 -4.40 -10.34
C ILE A 41 12.77 -5.38 -11.45
N GLU A 42 11.92 -4.99 -12.40
CA GLU A 42 11.52 -5.86 -13.52
C GLU A 42 12.70 -6.28 -14.40
N LYS A 43 13.73 -5.44 -14.53
CA LYS A 43 14.94 -5.75 -15.31
C LYS A 43 15.89 -6.72 -14.61
N HIS A 44 15.97 -6.68 -13.27
CA HIS A 44 16.99 -7.43 -12.52
C HIS A 44 16.41 -8.61 -11.74
N LEU A 45 15.11 -8.61 -11.45
CA LEU A 45 14.40 -9.70 -10.79
C LEU A 45 13.49 -10.41 -11.80
N HIS A 46 13.66 -11.73 -11.85
CA HIS A 46 12.83 -12.65 -12.63
C HIS A 46 12.44 -13.84 -11.75
N ILE A 47 11.81 -13.55 -10.62
CA ILE A 47 11.35 -14.57 -9.68
C ILE A 47 10.04 -15.16 -10.24
N LYS A 48 9.86 -16.47 -10.09
CA LYS A 48 8.65 -17.15 -10.62
C LYS A 48 7.39 -16.54 -10.00
N GLN A 49 6.43 -16.18 -10.86
CA GLN A 49 5.16 -15.56 -10.44
C GLN A 49 4.30 -16.51 -9.59
N GLN A 50 4.35 -16.36 -8.28
CA GLN A 50 3.36 -16.93 -7.34
C GLN A 50 2.25 -15.92 -7.10
N GLY A 51 1.50 -15.57 -8.14
CA GLY A 51 0.29 -14.73 -8.03
C GLY A 51 0.50 -13.21 -8.10
N TRP A 52 1.74 -12.72 -7.94
CA TRP A 52 2.08 -11.29 -7.96
C TRP A 52 3.32 -10.99 -8.80
N THR A 53 3.49 -9.71 -9.14
CA THR A 53 4.68 -9.25 -9.86
C THR A 53 5.84 -8.98 -8.90
N ASP A 54 7.07 -9.15 -9.38
CA ASP A 54 8.28 -8.85 -8.59
C ASP A 54 8.29 -7.39 -8.13
N LYS A 55 7.83 -6.48 -8.99
CA LYS A 55 7.63 -5.07 -8.66
C LYS A 55 6.69 -4.87 -7.47
N GLN A 56 5.52 -5.51 -7.47
CA GLN A 56 4.55 -5.42 -6.37
C GLN A 56 5.13 -5.99 -5.07
N THR A 57 5.81 -7.13 -5.15
CA THR A 57 6.42 -7.79 -4.00
C THR A 57 7.52 -6.92 -3.39
N VAL A 58 8.42 -6.37 -4.20
CA VAL A 58 9.52 -5.55 -3.67
C VAL A 58 9.01 -4.20 -3.16
N LEU A 59 8.08 -3.54 -3.87
CA LEU A 59 7.53 -2.27 -3.40
C LEU A 59 6.75 -2.40 -2.10
N SER A 60 5.97 -3.46 -1.92
CA SER A 60 5.26 -3.72 -0.66
C SER A 60 6.22 -3.95 0.50
N LEU A 61 7.31 -4.69 0.30
CA LEU A 61 8.37 -4.85 1.31
C LEU A 61 9.06 -3.52 1.64
N ILE A 62 9.33 -2.66 0.66
CA ILE A 62 9.89 -1.32 0.91
C ILE A 62 8.92 -0.49 1.75
N LEU A 63 7.64 -0.48 1.38
CA LEU A 63 6.61 0.25 2.12
C LEU A 63 6.43 -0.27 3.54
N LEU A 64 6.55 -1.58 3.74
CA LEU A 64 6.50 -2.20 5.05
C LEU A 64 7.63 -1.71 5.96
N ASN A 65 8.86 -1.71 5.44
CA ASN A 65 10.00 -1.16 6.17
C ASN A 65 9.82 0.33 6.49
N LEU A 66 9.29 1.12 5.55
CA LEU A 66 9.03 2.55 5.76
C LEU A 66 7.91 2.81 6.77
N ALA A 67 6.95 1.90 6.89
CA ALA A 67 5.91 1.94 7.91
C ALA A 67 6.42 1.51 9.30
N GLY A 68 7.67 1.04 9.40
CA GLY A 68 8.27 0.52 10.63
C GLY A 68 7.85 -0.92 10.94
N GLY A 69 7.50 -1.72 9.93
CA GLY A 69 7.28 -3.15 10.09
C GLY A 69 8.60 -3.91 10.20
N ASP A 70 8.65 -4.92 11.08
CA ASP A 70 9.86 -5.67 11.39
C ASP A 70 9.85 -7.08 10.77
N CYS A 71 8.68 -7.56 10.33
CA CYS A 71 8.53 -8.88 9.72
C CYS A 71 7.57 -8.88 8.52
N VAL A 72 7.67 -9.89 7.65
CA VAL A 72 6.82 -10.02 6.45
C VAL A 72 5.34 -10.19 6.81
N ASP A 73 5.04 -10.80 7.95
CA ASP A 73 3.65 -10.96 8.43
C ASP A 73 2.96 -9.62 8.70
N ASP A 74 3.74 -8.55 8.95
CA ASP A 74 3.22 -7.19 9.10
C ASP A 74 2.61 -6.63 7.79
N LEU A 75 2.80 -7.30 6.64
CA LEU A 75 2.08 -6.97 5.40
C LEU A 75 0.55 -6.99 5.62
N GLN A 76 0.04 -7.88 6.47
CA GLN A 76 -1.39 -7.93 6.79
C GLN A 76 -1.88 -6.64 7.44
N LYS A 77 -1.02 -5.89 8.14
CA LYS A 77 -1.36 -4.58 8.72
C LYS A 77 -1.49 -3.51 7.65
N LEU A 78 -0.65 -3.56 6.61
CA LEU A 78 -0.78 -2.68 5.44
C LEU A 78 -2.05 -3.00 4.65
N GLU A 79 -2.36 -4.28 4.45
CA GLU A 79 -3.58 -4.77 3.79
C GLU A 79 -4.86 -4.43 4.57
N GLY A 80 -4.77 -4.40 5.91
CA GLY A 80 -5.86 -4.04 6.79
C GLY A 80 -6.26 -2.56 6.71
N ASP A 81 -5.39 -1.66 6.21
CA ASP A 81 -5.71 -0.25 6.04
C ASP A 81 -6.40 -0.02 4.68
N ASN A 82 -7.74 -0.07 4.71
CA ASN A 82 -8.58 0.22 3.55
C ASN A 82 -8.30 1.58 2.89
N GLY A 83 -7.88 2.58 3.65
CA GLY A 83 -7.54 3.90 3.12
C GLY A 83 -6.26 3.84 2.29
N PHE A 84 -5.24 3.17 2.80
CA PHE A 84 -3.98 2.95 2.13
C PHE A 84 -4.15 2.09 0.87
N CYS A 85 -4.90 0.97 0.94
CA CYS A 85 -5.18 0.12 -0.22
C CYS A 85 -5.87 0.91 -1.36
N LYS A 86 -6.81 1.81 -1.02
CA LYS A 86 -7.45 2.69 -2.02
C LYS A 86 -6.45 3.63 -2.69
N VAL A 87 -5.51 4.19 -1.93
CA VAL A 87 -4.46 5.06 -2.47
C VAL A 87 -3.50 4.27 -3.37
N LEU A 88 -3.03 3.11 -2.92
CA LEU A 88 -2.17 2.20 -3.69
C LEU A 88 -2.79 1.82 -5.03
N ARG A 89 -4.03 1.32 -5.02
CA ARG A 89 -4.76 0.99 -6.26
C ARG A 89 -4.88 2.18 -7.21
N ARG A 90 -5.03 3.40 -6.69
CA ARG A 90 -5.11 4.60 -7.52
C ARG A 90 -3.77 4.94 -8.19
N ILE A 91 -2.66 4.67 -7.49
CA ILE A 91 -1.29 4.88 -7.98
C ILE A 91 -0.94 3.81 -9.01
N GLU A 92 -1.22 2.54 -8.77
CA GLU A 92 -0.99 1.45 -9.74
C GLU A 92 -1.74 1.66 -11.05
N GLN A 93 -2.93 2.26 -10.99
CA GLN A 93 -3.72 2.59 -12.19
C GLN A 93 -3.25 3.86 -12.92
N ARG A 94 -2.17 4.52 -12.49
CA ARG A 94 -1.57 5.62 -13.28
C ARG A 94 -1.12 5.09 -14.62
N GLY A 95 -1.56 5.75 -15.70
CA GLY A 95 -1.25 5.36 -17.08
C GLY A 95 -2.31 4.48 -17.75
N ILE A 96 -3.25 3.89 -17.01
CA ILE A 96 -4.34 3.09 -17.60
C ILE A 96 -5.45 4.03 -18.12
N LYS A 97 -5.91 3.81 -19.36
CA LYS A 97 -7.02 4.59 -19.94
C LYS A 97 -8.30 4.38 -19.11
N ARG A 98 -9.11 5.43 -18.94
CA ARG A 98 -10.31 5.43 -18.08
C ARG A 98 -11.27 4.25 -18.32
N HIS A 99 -11.37 3.77 -19.55
CA HIS A 99 -12.18 2.61 -19.93
C HIS A 99 -11.62 1.28 -19.39
N GLU A 100 -10.31 1.07 -19.46
CA GLU A 100 -9.62 -0.12 -18.93
C GLU A 100 -9.59 -0.11 -17.40
N ARG A 101 -9.53 1.07 -16.77
CA ARG A 101 -9.66 1.23 -15.30
C ARG A 101 -10.98 0.67 -14.77
N ARG A 102 -12.09 0.88 -15.49
CA ARG A 102 -13.41 0.36 -15.07
C ARG A 102 -13.52 -1.16 -15.16
N LYS A 103 -12.78 -1.79 -16.08
CA LYS A 103 -12.75 -3.26 -16.22
C LYS A 103 -11.84 -3.93 -15.18
N SER A 104 -10.73 -3.30 -14.82
CA SER A 104 -9.76 -3.81 -13.83
C SER A 104 -10.26 -3.71 -12.39
N VAL A 105 -11.10 -2.72 -12.05
CA VAL A 105 -11.76 -2.63 -10.73
C VAL A 105 -12.62 -3.87 -10.41
N VAL A 106 -13.20 -4.52 -11.42
CA VAL A 106 -14.02 -5.73 -11.25
C VAL A 106 -13.17 -6.99 -11.00
N VAL A 107 -11.88 -6.95 -11.36
CA VAL A 107 -10.96 -8.11 -11.28
C VAL A 107 -10.04 -8.04 -10.04
N GLY A 108 -9.78 -6.83 -9.53
CA GLY A 108 -8.86 -6.57 -8.41
C GLY A 108 -9.36 -6.95 -7.01
N GLU A 109 -10.56 -7.52 -6.87
CA GLU A 109 -11.16 -7.85 -5.57
C GLU A 109 -10.62 -9.16 -4.93
N ARG A 110 -9.73 -9.90 -5.59
CA ARG A 110 -9.36 -11.28 -5.16
C ARG A 110 -7.87 -11.63 -4.99
N ARG A 111 -6.92 -10.69 -5.06
CA ARG A 111 -5.48 -11.03 -4.90
C ARG A 111 -4.74 -9.91 -4.16
N GLY A 112 -4.41 -10.10 -2.87
CA GLY A 112 -3.70 -9.11 -2.05
C GLY A 112 -2.17 -9.22 -2.14
N ILE A 113 -1.53 -8.08 -2.42
CA ILE A 113 -0.23 -7.51 -1.97
C ILE A 113 -0.31 -6.01 -2.38
N VAL A 114 -1.43 -5.30 -2.24
CA VAL A 114 -2.12 -4.91 -1.01
C VAL A 114 -3.61 -4.69 -1.30
#